data_AF-A0A528JVR7-F1
#
_entry.id   AF-A0A528JVR7-F1
#
_cell.length_a   1.000
_cell.length_b   1.000
_cell.length_c   1.000
_cell.angle_alpha   90.00
_cell.angle_beta   90.00
_cell.angle_gamma   90.00
#
_symmetry.space_group_name_H-M   'P 1'
#
loop_
_entity.id
_entity.type
_entity.pdbx_description
1 polymer ?
#
loop_
_entity_poly.entity_id
_entity_poly.type
_entity_poly.pdbx_seq_one_letter_code
_entity_poly.pdbx_strand_id
1 'polypeptide(L)'
;LKRDRSRFLQGRRLFKPIPGTSIFTTRSPEESFPFAWVTCTTPVFFDFEGIAATNEPLGPNGSMLWCLLPERVEGQAIVAAVTPNAFLDAARKRAQIFPSQTIVEMVATKFRNERVREAGRWGYAFPPRRGRPFRWSRKMRDT
;
A
#
# COMPACT_ATOMS: atom_id res chain seq x y z
N LEU A 1 -19.40 -0.92 14.74
CA LEU A 1 -19.25 0.30 13.92
C LEU A 1 -18.57 1.47 14.65
N LYS A 2 -19.02 1.95 15.82
CA LYS A 2 -18.36 3.09 16.51
C LYS A 2 -16.87 2.85 16.84
N ARG A 3 -16.51 1.65 17.27
CA ARG A 3 -15.10 1.26 17.53
C ARG A 3 -14.29 1.12 16.24
N ASP A 4 -14.92 0.68 15.16
CA ASP A 4 -14.28 0.44 13.86
C ASP A 4 -13.84 1.75 13.20
N ARG A 5 -14.63 2.83 13.37
CA ARG A 5 -14.23 4.18 12.94
C ARG A 5 -12.96 4.66 13.64
N SER A 6 -12.91 4.53 14.96
CA SER A 6 -11.74 4.95 15.75
C SER A 6 -10.50 4.14 15.38
N ARG A 7 -10.67 2.82 15.23
CA ARG A 7 -9.63 1.91 14.76
C ARG A 7 -9.12 2.29 13.37
N PHE A 8 -10.03 2.55 12.43
CA PHE A 8 -9.68 2.99 11.09
C PHE A 8 -8.87 4.30 11.09
N LEU A 9 -9.32 5.33 11.82
CA LEU A 9 -8.62 6.62 11.87
C LEU A 9 -7.22 6.51 12.48
N GLN A 10 -7.04 5.66 13.50
CA GLN A 10 -5.73 5.40 14.10
C GLN A 10 -4.83 4.60 13.14
N GLY A 11 -5.32 3.48 12.62
CA GLY A 11 -4.56 2.60 11.73
C GLY A 11 -4.31 3.18 10.34
N ARG A 12 -5.09 4.17 9.88
CA ARG A 12 -4.87 4.90 8.62
C ARG A 12 -3.47 5.53 8.53
N ARG A 13 -2.83 5.83 9.67
CA ARG A 13 -1.45 6.32 9.73
C ARG A 13 -0.43 5.32 9.20
N LEU A 14 -0.77 4.03 9.17
CA LEU A 14 0.08 2.95 8.66
C LEU A 14 -0.07 2.77 7.14
N PHE A 15 -1.02 3.49 6.52
CA PHE A 15 -1.29 3.36 5.10
C PHE A 15 -0.20 4.04 4.29
N LYS A 16 0.37 3.29 3.36
CA LYS A 16 1.34 3.78 2.38
C LYS A 16 0.59 4.13 1.10
N PRO A 17 0.54 5.42 0.71
CA PRO A 17 -0.09 5.81 -0.54
C PRO A 17 0.72 5.31 -1.74
N ILE A 18 0.01 4.96 -2.82
CA ILE A 18 0.60 4.79 -4.14
C ILE A 18 0.55 6.16 -4.85
N PRO A 19 1.70 6.79 -5.15
CA PRO A 19 1.74 8.14 -5.73
C PRO A 19 0.90 8.27 -7.00
N GLY A 20 0.17 9.38 -7.12
CA GLY A 20 -0.67 9.68 -8.29
C GLY A 20 -2.00 8.91 -8.33
N THR A 21 -2.36 8.19 -7.27
CA THR A 21 -3.59 7.39 -7.19
C THR A 21 -4.31 7.63 -5.86
N SER A 22 -5.57 7.18 -5.77
CA SER A 22 -6.31 7.10 -4.52
C SER A 22 -6.19 5.72 -3.84
N ILE A 23 -5.12 4.97 -4.15
CA ILE A 23 -4.85 3.63 -3.63
C ILE A 23 -3.79 3.70 -2.53
N PHE A 24 -4.01 2.89 -1.50
CA PHE A 24 -3.18 2.75 -0.33
C PHE A 24 -2.88 1.29 -0.07
N THR A 25 -1.76 1.03 0.59
CA THR A 25 -1.33 -0.31 0.98
C THR A 25 -1.00 -0.34 2.47
N THR A 26 -1.26 -1.46 3.14
CA THR A 26 -0.87 -1.66 4.54
C THR A 26 -0.43 -3.09 4.78
N ARG A 27 0.58 -3.28 5.64
CA ARG A 27 1.04 -4.60 6.09
C ARG A 27 0.22 -5.15 7.26
N SER A 28 -0.46 -4.28 8.00
CA SER A 28 -1.22 -4.62 9.20
C SER A 28 -2.68 -4.18 9.08
N PRO A 29 -3.47 -4.72 8.15
CA PRO A 29 -4.88 -4.33 8.01
C PRO A 29 -5.72 -4.64 9.25
N GLU A 30 -5.33 -5.61 10.08
CA GLU A 30 -6.01 -6.01 11.31
C GLU A 30 -5.98 -4.89 12.38
N GLU A 31 -5.00 -3.98 12.29
CA GLU A 31 -4.91 -2.79 13.14
C GLU A 31 -5.91 -1.70 12.72
N SER A 32 -6.38 -1.71 11.46
CA SER A 32 -7.31 -0.71 10.92
C SER A 32 -8.74 -1.23 10.77
N PHE A 33 -8.91 -2.54 10.62
CA PHE A 33 -10.18 -3.14 10.21
C PHE A 33 -10.62 -4.30 11.12
N PRO A 34 -11.93 -4.58 11.20
CA PRO A 34 -12.43 -5.80 11.82
C PRO A 34 -11.91 -7.04 11.10
N PHE A 35 -11.61 -8.10 11.85
CA PHE A 35 -11.09 -9.36 11.30
C PHE A 35 -11.97 -9.91 10.15
N ALA A 36 -13.29 -9.88 10.32
CA ALA A 36 -14.23 -10.34 9.31
C ALA A 36 -14.14 -9.56 7.97
N TRP A 37 -13.72 -8.30 8.00
CA TRP A 37 -13.50 -7.52 6.77
C TRP A 37 -12.17 -7.89 6.12
N VAL A 38 -11.14 -8.11 6.94
CA VAL A 38 -9.79 -8.47 6.48
C VAL A 38 -9.76 -9.85 5.82
N THR A 39 -10.61 -10.78 6.28
CA THR A 39 -10.74 -12.13 5.70
C THR A 39 -11.88 -12.25 4.70
N CYS A 40 -12.54 -11.14 4.34
CA CYS A 40 -13.62 -11.15 3.38
C CYS A 40 -13.08 -11.54 1.99
N THR A 41 -13.83 -12.33 1.23
CA THR A 41 -13.48 -12.74 -0.14
C THR A 41 -14.04 -11.80 -1.20
N THR A 42 -14.75 -10.75 -0.80
CA THR A 42 -15.33 -9.74 -1.69
C THR A 42 -14.91 -8.34 -1.24
N PRO A 43 -14.86 -7.35 -2.15
CA PRO A 43 -14.59 -5.97 -1.78
C PRO A 43 -15.55 -5.46 -0.69
N VAL A 44 -15.00 -4.88 0.38
CA VAL A 44 -15.77 -4.32 1.48
C VAL A 44 -15.80 -2.81 1.33
N PHE A 45 -16.96 -2.26 0.98
CA PHE A 45 -17.18 -0.81 0.92
C PHE A 45 -17.67 -0.29 2.27
N PHE A 46 -17.13 0.85 2.70
CA PHE A 46 -17.51 1.46 3.97
C PHE A 46 -17.34 2.98 3.94
N ASP A 47 -18.18 3.66 4.72
CA ASP A 47 -18.12 5.10 4.97
C ASP A 47 -18.04 5.33 6.47
N PHE A 48 -17.04 6.09 6.91
CA PHE A 48 -16.86 6.50 8.30
C PHE A 48 -17.04 8.02 8.50
N GLU A 49 -17.27 8.77 7.43
CA GLU A 49 -17.47 10.21 7.43
C GLU A 49 -18.96 10.57 7.60
N GLY A 50 -19.87 9.75 7.09
CA GLY A 50 -21.32 9.92 7.29
C GLY A 50 -21.83 9.83 8.74
N ILE A 51 -21.03 9.32 9.69
CA ILE A 51 -21.42 9.16 11.10
C ILE A 51 -21.12 10.41 11.96
N ALA A 52 -20.28 11.33 11.49
CA ALA A 52 -19.92 12.56 12.22
C ALA A 52 -20.57 13.83 11.67
N ALA A 53 -21.25 13.75 10.52
CA ALA A 53 -21.73 14.89 9.74
C ALA A 53 -23.06 15.48 10.23
N THR A 54 -23.38 15.43 11.53
CA THR A 54 -24.56 16.14 12.04
C THR A 54 -24.26 17.60 12.35
N ASN A 55 -23.01 18.01 12.60
CA ASN A 55 -22.73 19.38 13.08
C ASN A 55 -21.49 20.10 12.52
N GLU A 56 -20.72 19.53 11.58
CA GLU A 56 -19.54 20.22 11.03
C GLU A 56 -19.60 20.27 9.49
N PRO A 57 -19.38 21.44 8.85
CA PRO A 57 -19.30 21.53 7.40
C PRO A 57 -18.20 20.60 6.89
N LEU A 58 -18.57 19.67 5.99
CA LEU A 58 -17.61 18.90 5.22
C LEU A 58 -16.64 19.87 4.56
N GLY A 59 -15.35 19.75 4.88
CA GLY A 59 -14.30 20.50 4.19
C GLY A 59 -14.30 20.22 2.68
N PRO A 60 -13.46 20.90 1.89
CA PRO A 60 -13.42 20.78 0.42
C PRO A 60 -13.18 19.34 -0.09
N ASN A 61 -12.82 18.41 0.80
CA ASN A 61 -12.81 16.97 0.57
C ASN A 61 -14.15 16.41 1.05
N GLY A 62 -15.15 16.39 0.16
CA GLY A 62 -16.46 15.78 0.43
C GLY A 62 -16.35 14.33 0.90
N SER A 63 -17.46 13.78 1.41
CA SER A 63 -17.48 12.44 2.02
C SER A 63 -16.82 11.39 1.13
N MET A 64 -15.79 10.71 1.61
CA MET A 64 -15.05 9.73 0.82
C MET A 64 -15.52 8.31 1.14
N LEU A 65 -15.85 7.55 0.09
CA LEU A 65 -16.18 6.14 0.20
C LEU A 65 -14.89 5.32 0.15
N TRP A 66 -14.72 4.42 1.09
CA TRP A 66 -13.55 3.55 1.15
C TRP A 66 -13.89 2.14 0.70
N CYS A 67 -12.90 1.45 0.16
CA CYS A 67 -13.00 0.07 -0.28
C CYS A 67 -11.77 -0.70 0.17
N LEU A 68 -11.97 -1.79 0.92
CA LEU A 68 -10.93 -2.78 1.20
C LEU A 68 -11.07 -3.90 0.17
N LEU A 69 -9.99 -4.18 -0.58
CA LEU A 69 -9.95 -5.30 -1.50
C LEU A 69 -9.62 -6.61 -0.76
N PRO A 70 -10.23 -7.74 -1.19
CA PRO A 70 -9.93 -9.05 -0.61
C PRO A 70 -8.53 -9.54 -1.00
N GLU A 71 -8.02 -9.12 -2.17
CA GLU A 71 -6.70 -9.50 -2.64
C GLU A 71 -5.59 -8.77 -1.89
N ARG A 72 -4.46 -9.48 -1.76
CA ARG A 72 -3.22 -8.95 -1.19
C ARG A 72 -2.10 -9.04 -2.22
N VAL A 73 -1.22 -8.05 -2.20
CA VAL A 73 -0.02 -8.04 -3.04
C VAL A 73 1.20 -8.04 -2.14
N GLU A 74 2.04 -9.06 -2.27
CA GLU A 74 3.21 -9.28 -1.41
C GLU A 74 2.86 -9.18 0.10
N GLY A 75 1.73 -9.77 0.49
CA GLY A 75 1.22 -9.75 1.87
C GLY A 75 0.54 -8.44 2.31
N GLN A 76 0.59 -7.38 1.49
CA GLN A 76 -0.02 -6.09 1.79
C GLN A 76 -1.48 -6.06 1.35
N ALA A 77 -2.35 -5.59 2.24
CA ALA A 77 -3.75 -5.32 1.90
C ALA A 77 -3.85 -4.01 1.11
N ILE A 78 -4.85 -3.95 0.24
CA ILE A 78 -5.10 -2.82 -0.64
C ILE A 78 -6.37 -2.10 -0.21
N VAL A 79 -6.25 -0.79 0.01
CA VAL A 79 -7.37 0.07 0.37
C VAL A 79 -7.48 1.16 -0.69
N ALA A 80 -8.68 1.39 -1.19
CA ALA A 80 -8.96 2.44 -2.15
C ALA A 80 -9.89 3.49 -1.56
N ALA A 81 -9.66 4.74 -1.94
CA ALA A 81 -10.55 5.84 -1.65
C ALA A 81 -11.25 6.26 -2.96
N VAL A 82 -12.57 6.40 -2.92
CA VAL A 82 -13.43 6.69 -4.07
C VAL A 82 -14.38 7.80 -3.70
N THR A 83 -14.62 8.75 -4.61
CA THR A 83 -15.68 9.73 -4.39
C THR A 83 -17.04 9.05 -4.59
N PRO A 84 -18.08 9.38 -3.79
CA PRO A 84 -19.41 8.80 -3.93
C PRO A 84 -19.96 8.94 -5.36
N ASN A 85 -19.75 10.09 -6.00
CA ASN A 85 -20.17 10.32 -7.38
C ASN A 85 -19.48 9.38 -8.37
N ALA A 86 -18.16 9.18 -8.25
CA ALA A 86 -17.44 8.24 -9.13
C ALA A 86 -17.92 6.80 -8.90
N PHE A 87 -18.21 6.43 -7.66
CA PHE A 87 -18.77 5.11 -7.33
C PHE A 87 -20.17 4.93 -7.93
N LEU A 88 -21.07 5.90 -7.75
CA LEU A 88 -22.43 5.86 -8.30
C LEU A 88 -22.43 5.83 -9.83
N ASP A 89 -21.57 6.62 -10.46
CA ASP A 89 -21.42 6.62 -11.92
C ASP A 89 -20.92 5.28 -12.42
N ALA A 90 -19.94 4.67 -11.74
CA ALA A 90 -19.47 3.33 -12.07
C ALA A 90 -20.59 2.29 -11.89
N ALA A 91 -21.36 2.37 -10.79
CA ALA A 91 -22.47 1.47 -10.50
C ALA A 91 -23.58 1.55 -11.54
N ARG A 92 -23.83 2.74 -12.11
CA ARG A 92 -24.86 2.95 -13.14
C ARG A 92 -24.40 2.50 -14.53
N LYS A 93 -23.11 2.63 -14.85
CA LYS A 93 -22.60 2.50 -16.22
C LYS A 93 -21.86 1.19 -16.49
N ARG A 94 -21.45 0.45 -15.45
CA ARG A 94 -20.54 -0.70 -15.59
C ARG A 94 -21.12 -1.93 -14.91
N ALA A 95 -20.94 -3.09 -15.54
CA ALA A 95 -21.22 -4.38 -14.91
C ALA A 95 -20.30 -4.64 -13.71
N GLN A 96 -19.07 -4.11 -13.74
CA GLN A 96 -18.14 -4.12 -12.63
C GLN A 96 -17.95 -2.70 -12.07
N ILE A 97 -18.46 -2.47 -10.86
CA ILE A 97 -18.44 -1.17 -10.18
C ILE A 97 -17.01 -0.76 -9.83
N PHE A 98 -16.18 -1.74 -9.46
CA PHE A 98 -14.84 -1.50 -8.96
C PHE A 98 -13.81 -2.40 -9.67
N PRO A 99 -12.80 -1.82 -10.35
CA PRO A 99 -11.85 -2.57 -11.15
C PRO A 99 -10.75 -3.20 -10.27
N SER A 100 -11.12 -4.12 -9.38
CA SER A 100 -10.22 -4.73 -8.39
C SER A 100 -8.97 -5.32 -9.04
N GLN A 101 -9.14 -6.06 -10.14
CA GLN A 101 -8.03 -6.73 -10.82
C GLN A 101 -7.00 -5.75 -11.36
N THR A 102 -7.45 -4.66 -12.00
CA THR A 102 -6.56 -3.61 -12.52
C THR A 102 -5.79 -2.94 -11.38
N ILE A 103 -6.42 -2.73 -10.23
CA ILE A 103 -5.77 -2.14 -9.06
C ILE A 103 -4.71 -3.09 -8.50
N VAL A 104 -5.02 -4.38 -8.36
CA VAL A 104 -4.08 -5.41 -7.88
C VAL A 104 -2.86 -5.48 -8.80
N GLU A 105 -3.06 -5.52 -10.12
CA GLU A 105 -1.99 -5.55 -11.11
C GLU A 105 -1.12 -4.29 -11.08
N MET A 106 -1.75 -3.12 -10.90
CA MET A 106 -1.04 -1.86 -10.74
C MET A 106 -0.15 -1.88 -9.49
N VAL A 107 -0.68 -2.32 -8.34
CA VAL A 107 0.08 -2.44 -7.09
C VAL A 107 1.24 -3.43 -7.25
N ALA A 108 0.99 -4.60 -7.85
CA ALA A 108 2.02 -5.61 -8.09
C ALA A 108 3.13 -5.07 -9.01
N THR A 109 2.77 -4.33 -10.05
CA THR A 109 3.74 -3.70 -10.96
C THR A 109 4.57 -2.64 -10.25
N LYS A 110 3.95 -1.84 -9.38
CA LYS A 110 4.65 -0.85 -8.56
C LYS A 110 5.69 -1.52 -7.66
N PHE A 111 5.33 -2.57 -6.93
CA PHE A 111 6.26 -3.28 -6.04
C PHE A 111 7.40 -3.94 -6.82
N ARG A 112 7.11 -4.56 -7.97
CA ARG A 112 8.15 -5.08 -8.87
C ARG A 112 9.14 -3.99 -9.30
N ASN A 113 8.64 -2.81 -9.70
CA ASN A 113 9.48 -1.70 -10.11
C ASN A 113 10.32 -1.14 -8.95
N GLU A 114 9.76 -1.04 -7.75
CA GLU A 114 10.49 -0.62 -6.55
C GLU A 114 11.67 -1.58 -6.26
N ARG A 115 11.45 -2.90 -6.34
CA ARG A 115 12.50 -3.91 -6.14
C ARG A 115 13.61 -3.84 -7.18
N VAL A 116 13.26 -3.65 -8.46
CA VAL A 116 14.28 -3.47 -9.53
C VAL A 116 15.11 -2.22 -9.28
N ARG A 117 14.47 -1.11 -8.85
CA ARG A 117 15.19 0.13 -8.51
C ARG A 117 16.09 -0.02 -7.30
N GLU A 118 15.65 -0.75 -6.27
CA GLU A 118 16.46 -1.05 -5.09
C GLU A 118 17.66 -1.94 -5.43
N ALA A 119 17.46 -3.00 -6.21
CA ALA A 119 18.54 -3.86 -6.68
C ALA A 119 19.59 -3.07 -7.50
N GLY A 120 19.11 -2.16 -8.36
CA GLY A 120 19.97 -1.23 -9.11
C GLY A 120 20.82 -0.35 -8.19
N ARG A 121 20.24 0.19 -7.10
CA ARG A 121 20.99 1.01 -6.12
C ARG A 121 22.14 0.22 -5.46
N TRP A 122 21.92 -1.04 -5.12
CA TRP A 122 22.96 -1.89 -4.53
C TRP A 122 24.06 -2.28 -5.53
N GLY A 123 23.73 -2.41 -6.82
CA GLY A 123 24.71 -2.65 -7.89
C GLY A 123 25.73 -1.52 -8.07
N TYR A 124 25.37 -0.28 -7.75
CA TYR A 124 26.28 0.88 -7.80
C TYR A 124 26.97 1.19 -6.45
N ALA A 125 26.50 0.62 -5.33
CA ALA A 125 27.00 0.95 -4.00
C ALA A 125 28.30 0.19 -3.60
N PHE A 126 28.65 -0.88 -4.30
CA PHE A 126 29.89 -1.62 -4.07
C PHE A 126 30.83 -1.48 -5.27
N PRO A 127 31.76 -0.50 -5.29
CA PRO A 127 32.89 -0.60 -6.20
C PRO A 127 33.65 -1.89 -5.89
N PRO A 128 34.07 -2.68 -6.90
CA PRO A 128 34.85 -3.87 -6.64
C PRO A 128 36.10 -3.45 -5.87
N ARG A 129 36.25 -3.94 -4.64
CA ARG A 129 37.48 -3.78 -3.86
C ARG A 129 38.58 -4.46 -4.67
N ARG A 130 39.36 -3.69 -5.43
CA ARG A 130 40.61 -4.14 -6.03
C ARG A 130 41.50 -4.59 -4.88
N GLY A 131 41.56 -5.91 -4.67
CA GLY A 131 42.45 -6.51 -3.68
C GLY A 131 43.86 -6.05 -3.97
N ARG A 132 44.48 -5.36 -3.00
CA ARG A 132 45.93 -5.13 -3.04
C ARG A 132 46.62 -6.50 -3.04
N PRO A 133 47.58 -6.78 -3.95
CA PRO A 133 48.30 -8.04 -3.89
C PRO A 133 49.10 -8.07 -2.59
N PHE A 134 48.83 -9.08 -1.77
CA PHE A 134 49.57 -9.34 -0.54
C PHE A 134 50.97 -9.82 -0.95
N ARG A 135 51.98 -8.93 -0.95
CA ARG A 135 53.38 -9.31 -1.18
C ARG A 135 53.91 -10.02 0.06
N TRP A 136 53.99 -11.35 -0.01
CA TRP A 136 54.82 -12.13 0.91
C TRP A 136 56.30 -11.86 0.62
N SER A 137 56.98 -11.10 1.49
CA SER A 137 58.44 -11.05 1.48
C SER A 137 58.98 -12.29 2.18
N ARG A 138 59.51 -13.24 1.40
CA ARG A 138 60.40 -14.28 1.93
C ARG A 138 61.66 -13.60 2.44
N LYS A 139 61.83 -13.52 3.76
CA LYS A 139 63.12 -13.26 4.38
C LYS A 139 63.89 -14.58 4.41
N MET A 140 64.83 -14.75 3.47
CA MET A 140 65.86 -15.78 3.54
C MET A 140 66.67 -15.58 4.83
N ARG A 141 67.00 -16.68 5.47
CA ARG A 141 67.70 -16.78 6.75
C ARG A 141 69.13 -17.20 6.41
N ASP A 142 70.10 -16.32 6.62
CA ASP A 142 71.52 -16.68 6.66
C ASP A 142 72.03 -16.45 8.09
N THR A 143 72.36 -17.54 8.76
CA THR A 143 73.45 -17.72 9.74
C THR A 143 73.50 -19.18 10.14
#